data_AF-A0A7V2H2V2-F1
#
_entry.id   AF-A0A7V2H2V2-F1
#
_cell.length_a   1.000
_cell.length_b   1.000
_cell.length_c   1.000
_cell.angle_alpha   90.00
_cell.angle_beta   90.00
_cell.angle_gamma   90.00
#
_symmetry.space_group_name_H-M   'P 1'
#
loop_
_entity.id
_entity.type
_entity.pdbx_description
1 polymer ?
#
loop_
_entity_poly.entity_id
_entity_poly.type
_entity_poly.pdbx_seq_one_letter_code
_entity_poly.pdbx_strand_id
1 'polypeptide(L)'
;MKDSIHIARARRRPGLWRWLAAGVLLLAQPAFADCVLRQATPKERDYIARLQASLLAALPAAPAHMALTASPRAHVGSLCEDTAEGEVRASALATYRYALPQAEADRIARERAQLEAQIKSLQALPPPLKPEFDAIEAQRQEAFRDARRAEKAGDKALASQKYKEASAFEEQGRAVRKRHLDAVKPQLEELEARRLDLPPTSGDLHVKLEANGSGAAARNQEAELRLGALPPPQGFRFKVHGVHAIVAGPRGADAQRNALLAAFDRARLQALIDQPLPQEPPPAAWRVGPAPVAAGPAAGSAPTPTPAAAPPPAGAPANATPAPTPAAPDAAQMAAEKAKEAANKLRSLFGR
;
A
#
# COMPACT_ATOMS: atom_id res chain seq x y z
N MET A 1 76.29 -18.35 34.56
CA MET A 1 75.21 -19.34 34.56
C MET A 1 74.74 -19.45 33.11
N LYS A 2 75.37 -20.28 32.26
CA LYS A 2 75.13 -21.74 32.03
C LYS A 2 73.63 -22.04 31.83
N ASP A 3 73.14 -22.69 30.78
CA ASP A 3 73.69 -23.31 29.56
C ASP A 3 72.51 -23.53 28.59
N SER A 4 72.78 -23.51 27.29
CA SER A 4 71.90 -23.99 26.22
C SER A 4 71.86 -25.52 26.20
N ILE A 5 70.71 -26.17 26.02
CA ILE A 5 70.64 -27.57 25.49
C ILE A 5 69.40 -27.76 24.60
N HIS A 6 69.67 -28.00 23.31
CA HIS A 6 68.82 -28.70 22.34
C HIS A 6 68.56 -30.15 22.79
N ILE A 7 67.46 -30.79 22.37
CA ILE A 7 67.49 -32.12 21.73
C ILE A 7 66.11 -32.49 21.17
N ALA A 8 66.17 -33.16 20.03
CA ALA A 8 65.11 -33.51 19.11
C ALA A 8 64.52 -34.91 19.33
N ARG A 9 63.38 -35.15 18.64
CA ARG A 9 62.88 -36.43 18.06
C ARG A 9 62.57 -37.59 19.02
N ALA A 10 61.33 -38.11 18.93
CA ALA A 10 61.05 -39.36 18.19
C ALA A 10 59.56 -39.77 18.16
N ARG A 11 59.08 -40.00 16.93
CA ARG A 11 58.15 -41.02 16.41
C ARG A 11 57.28 -41.84 17.40
N ARG A 12 55.98 -41.93 17.10
CA ARG A 12 55.28 -43.16 16.61
C ARG A 12 53.83 -42.86 16.15
N ARG A 13 53.52 -43.25 14.91
CA ARG A 13 52.16 -43.54 14.37
C ARG A 13 51.71 -44.93 14.89
N PRO A 14 50.53 -45.50 14.54
CA PRO A 14 49.22 -44.95 14.11
C PRO A 14 48.07 -45.50 15.00
N GLY A 15 46.89 -44.87 14.94
CA GLY A 15 45.66 -45.43 15.52
C GLY A 15 44.49 -45.17 14.59
N LEU A 16 44.23 -46.13 13.69
CA LEU A 16 42.99 -46.23 12.93
C LEU A 16 41.80 -46.17 13.91
N TRP A 17 40.85 -45.26 13.68
CA TRP A 17 39.42 -45.54 13.84
C TRP A 17 38.57 -44.35 13.39
N ARG A 18 37.43 -44.70 12.76
CA ARG A 18 36.24 -43.89 12.46
C ARG A 18 36.22 -43.12 11.14
N TRP A 19 35.85 -43.87 10.10
CA TRP A 19 34.65 -43.63 9.28
C TRP A 19 34.08 -42.20 9.32
N LEU A 20 34.34 -41.44 8.25
CA LEU A 20 33.47 -40.34 7.82
C LEU A 20 32.90 -40.74 6.46
N ALA A 21 31.71 -41.36 6.53
CA ALA A 21 30.82 -41.44 5.39
C ALA A 21 30.40 -40.01 5.03
N ALA A 22 30.74 -39.60 3.80
CA ALA A 22 30.25 -38.37 3.21
C ALA A 22 28.73 -38.47 3.09
N GLY A 23 28.04 -37.82 4.03
CA GLY A 23 26.61 -37.61 3.99
C GLY A 23 26.27 -36.77 2.77
N VAL A 24 25.68 -37.42 1.77
CA VAL A 24 24.89 -36.78 0.73
C VAL A 24 23.79 -35.99 1.45
N LEU A 25 23.97 -34.68 1.56
CA LEU A 25 22.90 -33.73 1.85
C LEU A 25 21.94 -33.78 0.66
N LEU A 26 21.02 -34.74 0.71
CA LEU A 26 19.75 -34.67 -0.01
C LEU A 26 19.02 -33.45 0.54
N LEU A 27 19.22 -32.33 -0.14
CA LEU A 27 18.31 -31.20 -0.14
C LEU A 27 16.97 -31.73 -0.66
N ALA A 28 16.15 -32.26 0.25
CA ALA A 28 14.73 -32.48 0.00
C ALA A 28 14.09 -31.10 -0.17
N GLN A 29 14.16 -30.55 -1.38
CA GLN A 29 13.25 -29.50 -1.77
C GLN A 29 11.84 -30.11 -1.78
N PRO A 30 10.86 -29.56 -1.05
CA PRO A 30 9.50 -30.06 -1.14
C PRO A 30 9.02 -29.82 -2.58
N ALA A 31 8.81 -30.93 -3.30
CA ALA A 31 8.30 -30.95 -4.65
C ALA A 31 6.87 -30.39 -4.67
N PHE A 32 6.72 -29.10 -4.95
CA PHE A 32 5.44 -28.46 -5.25
C PHE A 32 5.18 -28.35 -6.77
N ALA A 33 5.89 -29.11 -7.61
CA ALA A 33 5.94 -28.81 -9.05
C ALA A 33 5.19 -29.77 -10.00
N ASP A 34 4.77 -30.97 -9.62
CA ASP A 34 4.11 -31.91 -10.55
C ASP A 34 2.86 -32.58 -9.95
N CYS A 35 1.88 -31.78 -9.53
CA CYS A 35 0.57 -32.32 -9.13
C CYS A 35 -0.26 -32.70 -10.37
N VAL A 36 -0.45 -34.00 -10.58
CA VAL A 36 -1.48 -34.51 -11.51
C VAL A 36 -2.84 -34.35 -10.85
N LEU A 37 -3.70 -33.53 -11.45
CA LEU A 37 -5.04 -33.25 -10.92
C LEU A 37 -5.96 -34.45 -11.11
N ARG A 38 -6.64 -34.86 -10.02
CA ARG A 38 -7.72 -35.85 -10.07
C ARG A 38 -9.09 -35.19 -9.97
N GLN A 39 -10.11 -35.88 -10.48
CA GLN A 39 -11.51 -35.49 -10.28
C GLN A 39 -11.93 -35.78 -8.83
N ALA A 40 -12.78 -34.91 -8.27
CA ALA A 40 -13.39 -35.13 -6.97
C ALA A 40 -14.43 -36.25 -7.06
N THR A 41 -14.42 -37.18 -6.09
CA THR A 41 -15.47 -38.19 -5.99
C THR A 41 -16.83 -37.53 -5.69
N PRO A 42 -17.97 -38.21 -5.91
CA PRO A 42 -19.27 -37.66 -5.55
C PRO A 42 -19.36 -37.22 -4.08
N LYS A 43 -18.80 -38.03 -3.16
CA LYS A 43 -18.77 -37.71 -1.73
C LYS A 43 -17.93 -36.47 -1.43
N GLU A 44 -16.80 -36.31 -2.12
CA GLU A 44 -15.96 -35.11 -2.00
C GLU A 44 -16.67 -33.88 -2.53
N ARG A 45 -17.39 -33.98 -3.65
CA ARG A 45 -18.17 -32.85 -4.19
C ARG A 45 -19.23 -32.37 -3.20
N ASP A 46 -19.96 -33.29 -2.58
CA ASP A 46 -20.97 -32.95 -1.56
C ASP A 46 -20.32 -32.32 -0.32
N TYR A 47 -19.19 -32.87 0.13
CA TYR A 47 -18.42 -32.31 1.24
C TYR A 47 -17.86 -30.92 0.91
N ILE A 48 -17.27 -30.74 -0.27
CA ILE A 48 -16.74 -29.48 -0.79
C ILE A 48 -17.83 -28.41 -0.80
N ALA A 49 -18.99 -28.72 -1.37
CA ALA A 49 -20.10 -27.78 -1.45
C ALA A 49 -20.54 -27.28 -0.06
N ARG A 50 -20.72 -28.22 0.89
CA ARG A 50 -21.07 -27.88 2.28
C ARG A 50 -19.97 -27.08 2.98
N LEU A 51 -18.70 -27.43 2.75
CA LEU A 51 -17.56 -26.74 3.34
C LEU A 51 -17.46 -25.30 2.82
N GLN A 52 -17.53 -25.11 1.50
CA GLN A 52 -17.50 -23.80 0.87
C GLN A 52 -18.66 -22.92 1.37
N ALA A 53 -19.88 -23.47 1.42
CA ALA A 53 -21.05 -22.73 1.89
C ALA A 53 -20.93 -22.37 3.38
N SER A 54 -20.39 -23.27 4.21
CA SER A 54 -20.14 -23.02 5.63
C SER A 54 -19.07 -21.94 5.84
N LEU A 55 -17.98 -21.96 5.07
CA LEU A 55 -16.93 -20.95 5.13
C LEU A 55 -17.44 -19.58 4.68
N LEU A 56 -18.25 -19.52 3.62
CA LEU A 56 -18.90 -18.28 3.20
C LEU A 56 -19.82 -17.75 4.30
N ALA A 57 -20.67 -18.59 4.88
CA ALA A 57 -21.58 -18.18 5.95
C ALA A 57 -20.88 -17.78 7.25
N ALA A 58 -19.63 -18.22 7.45
CA ALA A 58 -18.81 -17.89 8.61
C ALA A 58 -18.05 -16.56 8.46
N LEU A 59 -18.04 -15.92 7.29
CA LEU A 59 -17.49 -14.58 7.15
C LEU A 59 -18.31 -13.57 7.96
N PRO A 60 -17.64 -12.63 8.64
CA PRO A 60 -18.31 -11.69 9.54
C PRO A 60 -19.14 -10.66 8.77
N ALA A 61 -20.11 -10.04 9.44
CA ALA A 61 -20.68 -8.80 8.94
C ALA A 61 -19.61 -7.70 8.90
N ALA A 62 -19.76 -6.72 8.02
CA ALA A 62 -18.86 -5.58 7.99
C ALA A 62 -18.96 -4.79 9.31
N PRO A 63 -17.85 -4.57 10.04
CA PRO A 63 -17.82 -3.72 11.22
C PRO A 63 -18.18 -2.26 10.89
N ALA A 64 -18.39 -1.44 11.92
CA ALA A 64 -18.64 -0.02 11.74
C ALA A 64 -17.54 0.66 10.89
N HIS A 65 -17.96 1.58 10.02
CA HIS A 65 -17.08 2.29 9.07
C HIS A 65 -16.37 1.40 8.03
N MET A 66 -16.87 0.18 7.84
CA MET A 66 -16.44 -0.73 6.79
C MET A 66 -17.63 -1.16 5.95
N ALA A 67 -17.37 -1.53 4.70
CA ALA A 67 -18.35 -2.22 3.87
C ALA A 67 -17.69 -3.33 3.07
N LEU A 68 -18.45 -4.40 2.87
CA LEU A 68 -18.08 -5.43 1.92
C LEU A 68 -18.37 -4.92 0.51
N THR A 69 -17.35 -4.82 -0.35
CA THR A 69 -17.46 -4.18 -1.68
C THR A 69 -17.92 -5.14 -2.78
N ALA A 70 -17.78 -6.44 -2.56
CA ALA A 70 -18.18 -7.48 -3.49
C ALA A 70 -18.59 -8.75 -2.74
N SER A 71 -19.43 -9.57 -3.37
CA SER A 71 -19.80 -10.87 -2.81
C SER A 71 -18.55 -11.73 -2.56
N PRO A 72 -18.40 -12.36 -1.38
CA PRO A 72 -17.27 -13.21 -1.10
C PRO A 72 -17.26 -14.44 -1.99
N ARG A 73 -16.09 -15.03 -2.18
CA ARG A 73 -15.89 -16.21 -3.04
C ARG A 73 -15.25 -17.33 -2.26
N ALA A 74 -15.68 -18.56 -2.51
CA ALA A 74 -15.05 -19.74 -1.96
C ALA A 74 -14.20 -20.44 -3.01
N HIS A 75 -13.05 -20.96 -2.59
CA HIS A 75 -12.09 -21.69 -3.41
C HIS A 75 -11.72 -22.99 -2.72
N VAL A 76 -11.42 -24.01 -3.50
CA VAL A 76 -10.99 -25.33 -3.03
C VAL A 76 -9.58 -25.54 -3.56
N GLY A 77 -8.71 -26.10 -2.72
CA GLY A 77 -7.35 -26.46 -3.12
C GLY A 77 -7.38 -27.56 -4.18
N SER A 78 -6.33 -27.63 -4.98
CA SER A 78 -6.16 -28.70 -5.98
C SER A 78 -6.20 -30.07 -5.31
N LEU A 79 -6.92 -31.01 -5.92
CA LEU A 79 -6.91 -32.43 -5.53
C LEU A 79 -5.92 -33.15 -6.43
N CYS A 80 -4.79 -33.54 -5.87
CA CYS A 80 -3.76 -34.28 -6.58
C CYS A 80 -4.02 -35.79 -6.45
N GLU A 81 -3.46 -36.61 -7.36
CA GLU A 81 -3.59 -38.08 -7.29
C GLU A 81 -3.13 -38.69 -5.95
N ASP A 82 -2.12 -38.08 -5.32
CA ASP A 82 -1.59 -38.47 -4.00
C ASP A 82 -2.42 -37.94 -2.82
N THR A 83 -3.37 -37.03 -3.06
CA THR A 83 -4.27 -36.49 -2.03
C THR A 83 -5.37 -37.51 -1.73
N ALA A 84 -5.38 -38.04 -0.51
CA ALA A 84 -6.35 -39.05 -0.10
C ALA A 84 -7.79 -38.51 -0.17
N GLU A 85 -8.74 -39.42 -0.41
CA GLU A 85 -10.15 -39.04 -0.50
C GLU A 85 -10.62 -38.38 0.80
N GLY A 86 -11.18 -37.17 0.68
CA GLY A 86 -11.69 -36.39 1.81
C GLY A 86 -10.66 -35.46 2.46
N GLU A 87 -9.41 -35.44 1.99
CA GLU A 87 -8.38 -34.47 2.39
C GLU A 87 -8.55 -33.12 1.68
N VAL A 88 -9.70 -32.50 1.89
CA VAL A 88 -10.07 -31.26 1.20
C VAL A 88 -9.61 -30.04 2.00
N ARG A 89 -8.92 -29.12 1.31
CA ARG A 89 -8.63 -27.76 1.77
C ARG A 89 -9.54 -26.78 1.06
N ALA A 90 -10.11 -25.83 1.78
CA ALA A 90 -10.96 -24.80 1.18
C ALA A 90 -10.73 -23.45 1.85
N SER A 91 -11.01 -22.37 1.13
CA SER A 91 -10.94 -21.02 1.66
C SER A 91 -12.09 -20.16 1.18
N ALA A 92 -12.52 -19.21 1.99
CA ALA A 92 -13.41 -18.12 1.61
C ALA A 92 -12.62 -16.80 1.62
N LEU A 93 -12.80 -16.01 0.57
CA LEU A 93 -12.13 -14.73 0.35
C LEU A 93 -13.16 -13.60 0.33
N ALA A 94 -12.87 -12.53 1.04
CA ALA A 94 -13.70 -11.34 1.10
C ALA A 94 -12.84 -10.07 1.10
N THR A 95 -13.35 -8.99 0.52
CA THR A 95 -12.69 -7.68 0.55
C THR A 95 -13.59 -6.67 1.23
N TYR A 96 -13.11 -6.12 2.34
CA TYR A 96 -13.77 -5.05 3.08
C TYR A 96 -13.06 -3.74 2.80
N ARG A 97 -13.81 -2.70 2.49
CA ARG A 97 -13.27 -1.35 2.39
C ARG A 97 -13.61 -0.59 3.66
N TYR A 98 -12.63 0.04 4.28
CA TYR A 98 -12.83 0.91 5.43
C TYR A 98 -12.59 2.37 5.04
N ALA A 99 -13.25 3.28 5.75
CA ALA A 99 -12.89 4.68 5.78
C ALA A 99 -12.96 5.18 7.23
N LEU A 100 -11.98 5.96 7.66
CA LEU A 100 -12.00 6.53 9.00
C LEU A 100 -13.14 7.55 9.14
N PRO A 101 -13.68 7.73 10.36
CA PRO A 101 -14.60 8.83 10.64
C PRO A 101 -13.97 10.17 10.25
N GLN A 102 -14.79 11.13 9.78
CA GLN A 102 -14.36 12.44 9.31
C GLN A 102 -13.37 13.12 10.27
N ALA A 103 -13.69 13.17 11.56
CA ALA A 103 -12.88 13.85 12.57
C ALA A 103 -11.46 13.27 12.66
N GLU A 104 -11.34 11.96 12.49
CA GLU A 104 -10.05 11.26 12.51
C GLU A 104 -9.30 11.43 11.18
N ALA A 105 -10.00 11.34 10.05
CA ALA A 105 -9.42 11.62 8.74
C ALA A 105 -8.86 13.05 8.67
N ASP A 106 -9.59 14.04 9.20
CA ASP A 106 -9.15 15.43 9.27
C ASP A 106 -7.95 15.62 10.19
N ARG A 107 -7.89 14.89 11.31
CA ARG A 107 -6.72 14.90 12.21
C ARG A 107 -5.47 14.44 11.47
N ILE A 108 -5.55 13.31 10.78
CA ILE A 108 -4.43 12.74 10.00
C ILE A 108 -4.05 13.67 8.85
N ALA A 109 -5.01 14.27 8.16
CA ALA A 109 -4.75 15.22 7.09
C ALA A 109 -3.99 16.47 7.59
N ARG A 110 -4.39 17.03 8.74
CA ARG A 110 -3.68 18.15 9.37
C ARG A 110 -2.26 17.78 9.77
N GLU A 111 -2.08 16.60 10.38
CA GLU A 111 -0.76 16.11 10.78
C GLU A 111 0.16 15.91 9.57
N ARG A 112 -0.36 15.31 8.49
CA ARG A 112 0.37 15.15 7.22
C ARG A 112 0.80 16.51 6.66
N ALA A 113 -0.10 17.48 6.61
CA ALA A 113 0.19 18.82 6.12
C ALA A 113 1.25 19.53 6.99
N GLN A 114 1.22 19.34 8.30
CA GLN A 114 2.25 19.88 9.22
C GLN A 114 3.62 19.26 8.97
N LEU A 115 3.70 17.94 8.82
CA LEU A 115 4.96 17.25 8.50
C LEU A 115 5.52 17.69 7.15
N GLU A 116 4.67 17.82 6.12
CA GLU A 116 5.07 18.32 4.80
C GLU A 116 5.58 19.77 4.87
N ALA A 117 4.94 20.63 5.66
CA ALA A 117 5.41 22.00 5.88
C ALA A 117 6.78 22.02 6.60
N GLN A 118 6.99 21.16 7.59
CA GLN A 118 8.27 21.03 8.30
C GLN A 118 9.38 20.53 7.37
N ILE A 119 9.12 19.48 6.58
CA ILE A 119 10.07 18.96 5.58
C ILE A 119 10.45 20.06 4.58
N LYS A 120 9.46 20.77 4.02
CA LYS A 120 9.70 21.86 3.07
C LYS A 120 10.49 23.01 3.71
N SER A 121 10.20 23.34 4.97
CA SER A 121 10.93 24.36 5.72
C SER A 121 12.38 23.97 5.95
N LEU A 122 12.66 22.70 6.27
CA LEU A 122 14.04 22.21 6.45
C LEU A 122 14.80 22.12 5.13
N GLN A 123 14.14 21.82 4.01
CA GLN A 123 14.77 21.81 2.70
C GLN A 123 15.08 23.22 2.16
N ALA A 124 14.38 24.24 2.65
CA ALA A 124 14.63 25.62 2.26
C ALA A 124 16.01 26.07 2.77
N LEU A 125 16.70 26.89 1.98
CA LEU A 125 17.99 27.44 2.38
C LEU A 125 17.78 28.38 3.59
N PRO A 126 18.47 28.15 4.72
CA PRO A 126 18.22 28.90 5.94
C PRO A 126 18.76 30.33 5.81
N PRO A 127 18.23 31.30 6.58
CA PRO A 127 18.63 32.71 6.50
C PRO A 127 20.14 32.97 6.54
N PRO A 128 20.96 32.24 7.34
CA PRO A 128 22.41 32.46 7.38
C PRO A 128 23.15 32.10 6.08
N LEU A 129 22.65 31.13 5.31
CA LEU A 129 23.29 30.67 4.06
C LEU A 129 22.77 31.41 2.83
N LYS A 130 21.63 32.10 2.96
CA LYS A 130 21.04 32.90 1.89
C LYS A 130 21.98 33.97 1.31
N PRO A 131 22.67 34.82 2.09
CA PRO A 131 23.55 35.84 1.51
C PRO A 131 24.74 35.23 0.77
N GLU A 132 25.31 34.12 1.27
CA GLU A 132 26.39 33.39 0.59
C GLU A 132 25.92 32.86 -0.77
N PHE A 133 24.75 32.22 -0.81
CA PHE A 133 24.17 31.71 -2.05
C PHE A 133 23.80 32.83 -3.04
N ASP A 134 23.18 33.90 -2.56
CA ASP A 134 22.78 35.04 -3.39
C ASP A 134 24.00 35.75 -4.01
N ALA A 135 25.13 35.83 -3.28
CA ALA A 135 26.38 36.37 -3.80
C ALA A 135 26.98 35.48 -4.92
N ILE A 136 26.99 34.16 -4.75
CA ILE A 136 27.45 33.21 -5.78
C ILE A 136 26.56 33.32 -7.04
N GLU A 137 25.25 33.44 -6.84
CA GLU A 137 24.30 33.58 -7.95
C GLU A 137 24.49 34.90 -8.72
N ALA A 138 24.80 36.00 -8.02
CA ALA A 138 25.14 37.26 -8.66
C ALA A 138 26.41 37.14 -9.53
N GLN A 139 27.47 36.50 -9.02
CA GLN A 139 28.72 36.25 -9.77
C GLN A 139 28.47 35.35 -10.99
N ARG A 140 27.64 34.31 -10.84
CA ARG A 140 27.21 33.44 -11.96
C ARG A 140 26.53 34.25 -13.06
N GLN A 141 25.60 35.12 -12.70
CA GLN A 141 24.87 35.95 -13.67
C GLN A 141 25.79 36.94 -14.37
N GLU A 142 26.76 37.53 -13.67
CA GLU A 142 27.75 38.42 -14.26
C GLU A 142 28.66 37.69 -15.24
N ALA A 143 29.24 36.56 -14.86
CA ALA A 143 30.06 35.73 -15.76
C ALA A 143 29.28 35.28 -17.00
N PHE A 144 28.00 34.94 -16.85
CA PHE A 144 27.14 34.60 -17.98
C PHE A 144 26.87 35.80 -18.90
N ARG A 145 26.63 37.00 -18.35
CA ARG A 145 26.48 38.23 -19.14
C ARG A 145 27.77 38.56 -19.90
N ASP A 146 28.93 38.38 -19.28
CA ASP A 146 30.24 38.55 -19.91
C ASP A 146 30.46 37.57 -21.07
N ALA A 147 30.11 36.30 -20.88
CA ALA A 147 30.18 35.30 -21.94
C ALA A 147 29.35 35.73 -23.16
N ARG A 148 28.12 36.20 -22.93
CA ARG A 148 27.22 36.68 -24.00
C ARG A 148 27.74 37.95 -24.68
N ARG A 149 28.44 38.84 -23.95
CA ARG A 149 29.11 40.02 -24.53
C ARG A 149 30.29 39.61 -25.42
N ALA A 150 31.13 38.67 -24.95
CA ALA A 150 32.26 38.15 -25.71
C ALA A 150 31.81 37.42 -27.00
N GLU A 151 30.73 36.62 -26.93
CA GLU A 151 30.14 36.00 -28.12
C GLU A 151 29.70 37.03 -29.17
N LYS A 152 29.02 38.10 -28.73
CA LYS A 152 28.57 39.17 -29.62
C LYS A 152 29.74 39.92 -30.27
N ALA A 153 30.86 40.03 -29.54
CA ALA A 153 32.10 40.63 -30.03
C ALA A 153 32.93 39.68 -30.92
N GLY A 154 32.50 38.42 -31.11
CA GLY A 154 33.21 37.42 -31.91
C GLY A 154 34.38 36.74 -31.18
N ASP A 155 34.62 37.04 -29.91
CA ASP A 155 35.68 36.43 -29.10
C ASP A 155 35.21 35.11 -28.47
N LYS A 156 35.40 34.03 -29.23
CA LYS A 156 35.01 32.67 -28.81
C LYS A 156 35.83 32.15 -27.63
N ALA A 157 37.09 32.57 -27.48
CA ALA A 157 37.97 32.08 -26.42
C ALA A 157 37.54 32.66 -25.07
N LEU A 158 37.32 33.97 -25.02
CA LEU A 158 36.83 34.67 -23.83
C LEU A 158 35.41 34.21 -23.46
N ALA A 159 34.52 34.01 -24.44
CA ALA A 159 33.19 33.48 -24.18
C ALA A 159 33.22 32.09 -23.52
N SER A 160 34.04 31.17 -24.05
CA SER A 160 34.22 29.82 -23.49
C SER A 160 34.78 29.87 -22.06
N GLN A 161 35.76 30.73 -21.80
CA GLN A 161 36.30 30.93 -20.45
C GLN A 161 35.22 31.42 -19.47
N LYS A 162 34.41 32.39 -19.88
CA LYS A 162 33.34 32.95 -19.04
C LYS A 162 32.19 31.99 -18.78
N TYR A 163 31.86 31.11 -19.72
CA TYR A 163 30.92 30.03 -19.45
C TYR A 163 31.46 29.02 -18.43
N LYS A 164 32.75 28.66 -18.52
CA LYS A 164 33.39 27.79 -17.50
C LYS A 164 33.35 28.43 -16.11
N GLU A 165 33.61 29.74 -16.04
CA GLU A 165 33.51 30.50 -14.80
C GLU A 165 32.07 30.51 -14.24
N ALA A 166 31.06 30.72 -15.09
CA ALA A 166 29.66 30.61 -14.68
C ALA A 166 29.29 29.19 -14.19
N SER A 167 29.78 28.15 -14.86
CA SER A 167 29.59 26.75 -14.41
C SER A 167 30.26 26.48 -13.06
N ALA A 168 31.44 27.05 -12.80
CA ALA A 168 32.10 26.94 -11.50
C ALA A 168 31.29 27.59 -10.37
N PHE A 169 30.69 28.77 -10.62
CA PHE A 169 29.77 29.39 -9.65
C PHE A 169 28.50 28.57 -9.43
N GLU A 170 27.98 27.92 -10.48
CA GLU A 170 26.86 26.99 -10.32
C GLU A 170 27.22 25.81 -9.40
N GLU A 171 28.41 25.24 -9.54
CA GLU A 171 28.93 24.18 -8.65
C GLU A 171 29.05 24.65 -7.19
N GLN A 172 29.56 25.86 -6.97
CA GLN A 172 29.65 26.45 -5.64
C GLN A 172 28.26 26.64 -5.02
N GLY A 173 27.29 27.16 -5.78
CA GLY A 173 25.91 27.31 -5.31
C GLY A 173 25.26 25.97 -4.96
N ARG A 174 25.52 24.92 -5.76
CA ARG A 174 25.10 23.55 -5.44
C ARG A 174 25.77 23.03 -4.17
N ALA A 175 27.05 23.31 -3.96
CA ALA A 175 27.79 22.89 -2.78
C ALA A 175 27.22 23.51 -1.48
N VAL A 176 26.83 24.79 -1.51
CA VAL A 176 26.17 25.45 -0.35
C VAL A 176 24.85 24.76 0.00
N ARG A 177 24.01 24.49 -1.00
CA ARG A 177 22.74 23.76 -0.79
C ARG A 177 22.96 22.34 -0.30
N LYS A 178 23.95 21.64 -0.88
CA LYS A 178 24.30 20.28 -0.47
C LYS A 178 24.77 20.23 0.98
N ARG A 179 25.67 21.14 1.39
CA ARG A 179 26.13 21.25 2.78
C ARG A 179 24.96 21.41 3.76
N HIS A 180 23.97 22.24 3.40
CA HIS A 180 22.75 22.39 4.18
C HIS A 180 21.93 21.10 4.26
N LEU A 181 21.62 20.49 3.11
CA LEU A 181 20.83 19.26 3.06
C LEU A 181 21.51 18.10 3.77
N ASP A 182 22.83 17.96 3.65
CA ASP A 182 23.62 16.94 4.34
C ASP A 182 23.56 17.15 5.87
N ALA A 183 23.54 18.40 6.33
CA ALA A 183 23.41 18.73 7.76
C ALA A 183 22.02 18.44 8.32
N VAL A 184 20.94 18.70 7.55
CA VAL A 184 19.56 18.44 8.00
C VAL A 184 19.06 17.04 7.64
N LYS A 185 19.84 16.24 6.91
CA LYS A 185 19.48 14.89 6.45
C LYS A 185 18.87 14.00 7.55
N PRO A 186 19.46 13.83 8.74
CA PRO A 186 18.86 12.98 9.77
C PRO A 186 17.48 13.47 10.22
N GLN A 187 17.27 14.79 10.29
CA GLN A 187 15.97 15.37 10.65
C GLN A 187 14.94 15.19 9.53
N LEU A 188 15.37 15.31 8.27
CA LEU A 188 14.52 15.03 7.12
C LEU A 188 14.08 13.56 7.09
N GLU A 189 15.01 12.63 7.30
CA GLU A 189 14.72 11.19 7.34
C GLU A 189 13.74 10.85 8.48
N GLU A 190 13.89 11.46 9.66
CA GLU A 190 12.95 11.29 10.77
C GLU A 190 11.55 11.80 10.42
N LEU A 191 11.42 13.01 9.87
CA LEU A 191 10.13 13.58 9.48
C LEU A 191 9.46 12.80 8.34
N GLU A 192 10.25 12.33 7.36
CA GLU A 192 9.76 11.49 6.28
C GLU A 192 9.27 10.13 6.80
N ALA A 193 10.01 9.51 7.72
CA ALA A 193 9.60 8.28 8.38
C ALA A 193 8.27 8.49 9.13
N ARG A 194 8.13 9.58 9.90
CA ARG A 194 6.87 9.94 10.58
C ARG A 194 5.73 10.15 9.59
N ARG A 195 5.97 10.83 8.46
CA ARG A 195 4.96 11.06 7.43
C ARG A 195 4.50 9.75 6.78
N LEU A 196 5.42 8.82 6.56
CA LEU A 196 5.14 7.50 5.99
C LEU A 196 4.46 6.55 6.98
N ASP A 197 4.65 6.75 8.28
CA ASP A 197 4.01 5.96 9.34
C ASP A 197 2.55 6.38 9.61
N LEU A 198 2.13 7.57 9.14
CA LEU A 198 0.74 8.00 9.26
C LEU A 198 -0.21 7.01 8.59
N PRO A 199 -1.26 6.54 9.30
CA PRO A 199 -2.17 5.54 8.78
C PRO A 199 -2.97 6.07 7.59
N PRO A 200 -3.33 5.21 6.62
CA PRO A 200 -4.21 5.59 5.52
C PRO A 200 -5.62 5.85 6.05
N THR A 201 -6.25 6.92 5.55
CA THR A 201 -7.62 7.32 5.94
C THR A 201 -8.70 6.42 5.38
N SER A 202 -8.37 5.61 4.37
CA SER A 202 -9.21 4.54 3.83
C SER A 202 -8.33 3.50 3.15
N GLY A 203 -8.85 2.30 3.01
CA GLY A 203 -8.18 1.24 2.29
C GLY A 203 -9.02 -0.03 2.21
N ASP A 204 -8.47 -1.01 1.52
CA ASP A 204 -9.05 -2.33 1.40
C ASP A 204 -8.36 -3.31 2.37
N LEU A 205 -9.16 -4.17 2.98
CA LEU A 205 -8.77 -5.26 3.87
C LEU A 205 -9.21 -6.56 3.22
N HIS A 206 -8.26 -7.47 3.01
CA HIS A 206 -8.50 -8.77 2.40
C HIS A 206 -8.58 -9.82 3.50
N VAL A 207 -9.74 -10.47 3.59
CA VAL A 207 -10.00 -11.53 4.55
C VAL A 207 -9.93 -12.87 3.82
N LYS A 208 -9.08 -13.76 4.31
CA LYS A 208 -9.04 -15.17 3.90
C LYS A 208 -9.39 -16.03 5.11
N LEU A 209 -10.47 -16.79 5.02
CA LEU A 209 -10.84 -17.83 5.98
C LEU A 209 -10.55 -19.20 5.37
N GLU A 210 -9.58 -19.93 5.89
CA GLU A 210 -9.13 -21.22 5.36
C GLU A 210 -9.47 -22.36 6.32
N ALA A 211 -9.96 -23.48 5.79
CA ALA A 211 -10.12 -24.75 6.51
C ALA A 211 -9.09 -25.77 6.02
N ASN A 212 -8.51 -26.52 6.98
CA ASN A 212 -7.52 -27.57 6.72
C ASN A 212 -6.28 -27.10 5.94
N GLY A 213 -5.97 -25.81 6.05
CA GLY A 213 -4.81 -25.17 5.43
C GLY A 213 -3.48 -25.61 6.03
N SER A 214 -2.39 -25.02 5.53
CA SER A 214 -1.04 -25.25 6.08
C SER A 214 -0.82 -24.57 7.44
N GLY A 215 -1.65 -23.57 7.79
CA GLY A 215 -1.45 -22.77 9.00
C GLY A 215 -0.20 -21.89 8.93
N ALA A 216 0.22 -21.46 7.74
CA ALA A 216 1.36 -20.56 7.57
C ALA A 216 1.21 -19.31 8.45
N ALA A 217 2.27 -18.91 9.18
CA ALA A 217 2.25 -17.73 10.05
C ALA A 217 1.79 -16.47 9.29
N ALA A 218 0.97 -15.65 9.95
CA ALA A 218 0.65 -14.31 9.45
C ALA A 218 1.93 -13.53 9.15
N ARG A 219 1.94 -12.86 8.01
CA ARG A 219 3.06 -12.00 7.57
C ARG A 219 2.96 -10.62 8.20
N ASN A 220 3.98 -9.80 7.97
CA ASN A 220 3.92 -8.37 8.30
C ASN A 220 2.66 -7.74 7.67
N GLN A 221 1.89 -6.97 8.46
CA GLN A 221 0.62 -6.33 8.07
C GLN A 221 -0.59 -7.28 7.94
N GLU A 222 -0.47 -8.49 8.48
CA GLU A 222 -1.59 -9.42 8.62
C GLU A 222 -1.94 -9.59 10.11
N ALA A 223 -3.22 -9.78 10.39
CA ALA A 223 -3.69 -10.24 11.67
C ALA A 223 -4.34 -11.61 11.50
N GLU A 224 -4.20 -12.51 12.48
CA GLU A 224 -4.74 -13.86 12.38
C GLU A 224 -5.60 -14.32 13.57
N LEU A 225 -6.52 -15.23 13.24
CA LEU A 225 -7.29 -16.04 14.18
C LEU A 225 -7.14 -17.50 13.78
N ARG A 226 -6.69 -18.36 14.70
CA ARG A 226 -6.53 -19.79 14.48
C ARG A 226 -7.34 -20.58 15.48
N LEU A 227 -8.03 -21.61 15.00
CA LEU A 227 -8.76 -22.57 15.82
C LEU A 227 -8.46 -23.98 15.32
N GLY A 228 -8.33 -24.93 16.24
CA GLY A 228 -8.03 -26.34 15.93
C GLY A 228 -6.57 -26.62 15.57
N ALA A 229 -6.34 -27.78 14.96
CA ALA A 229 -5.02 -28.27 14.59
C ALA A 229 -4.70 -27.95 13.13
N LEU A 230 -3.67 -27.13 12.91
CA LEU A 230 -3.12 -26.80 11.59
C LEU A 230 -1.60 -26.98 11.59
N PRO A 231 -1.00 -27.67 10.60
CA PRO A 231 -1.67 -28.36 9.49
C PRO A 231 -2.51 -29.56 9.98
N PRO A 232 -3.50 -30.01 9.19
CA PRO A 232 -4.28 -31.20 9.54
C PRO A 232 -3.38 -32.45 9.58
N PRO A 233 -3.69 -33.45 10.44
CA PRO A 233 -2.98 -34.72 10.45
C PRO A 233 -3.18 -35.46 9.12
N GLN A 234 -2.18 -36.19 8.65
CA GLN A 234 -2.29 -37.01 7.43
C GLN A 234 -3.38 -38.08 7.57
N GLY A 235 -4.06 -38.39 6.47
CA GLY A 235 -5.13 -39.38 6.41
C GLY A 235 -6.48 -38.87 6.94
N PHE A 236 -6.64 -37.56 7.16
CA PHE A 236 -7.92 -37.00 7.56
C PHE A 236 -8.96 -37.15 6.46
N ARG A 237 -10.21 -37.49 6.81
CA ARG A 237 -11.26 -37.66 5.79
C ARG A 237 -12.51 -36.92 6.21
N PHE A 238 -13.01 -36.06 5.31
CA PHE A 238 -14.32 -35.42 5.41
C PHE A 238 -14.56 -34.70 6.75
N LYS A 239 -13.53 -34.06 7.29
CA LYS A 239 -13.59 -33.32 8.55
C LYS A 239 -12.76 -32.04 8.48
N VAL A 240 -13.24 -31.00 9.16
CA VAL A 240 -12.45 -29.80 9.44
C VAL A 240 -11.66 -30.04 10.72
N HIS A 241 -10.34 -29.96 10.63
CA HIS A 241 -9.41 -30.10 11.76
C HIS A 241 -8.98 -28.77 12.34
N GLY A 242 -8.96 -27.75 11.50
CA GLY A 242 -8.62 -26.40 11.91
C GLY A 242 -9.05 -25.38 10.90
N VAL A 243 -9.23 -24.16 11.40
CA VAL A 243 -9.64 -22.98 10.64
C VAL A 243 -8.66 -21.85 10.94
N HIS A 244 -8.27 -21.12 9.90
CA HIS A 244 -7.36 -19.99 9.96
C HIS A 244 -7.96 -18.79 9.22
N ALA A 245 -8.30 -17.75 9.96
CA ALA A 245 -8.66 -16.46 9.40
C ALA A 245 -7.41 -15.57 9.36
N ILE A 246 -7.15 -14.98 8.20
CA ILE A 246 -6.10 -13.97 7.97
C ILE A 246 -6.77 -12.71 7.45
N VAL A 247 -6.44 -11.58 8.04
CA VAL A 247 -6.86 -10.26 7.57
C VAL A 247 -5.62 -9.48 7.17
N ALA A 248 -5.42 -9.28 5.86
CA ALA A 248 -4.36 -8.47 5.30
C ALA A 248 -4.86 -7.06 4.99
N GLY A 249 -3.99 -6.06 5.11
CA GLY A 249 -4.36 -4.68 4.84
C GLY A 249 -3.16 -3.73 4.85
N PRO A 250 -3.36 -2.43 4.57
CA PRO A 250 -2.27 -1.47 4.57
C PRO A 250 -1.63 -1.31 5.97
N ARG A 251 -0.36 -0.91 6.01
CA ARG A 251 0.33 -0.52 7.25
C ARG A 251 -0.47 0.56 8.00
N GLY A 252 -0.53 0.46 9.32
CA GLY A 252 -1.27 1.40 10.18
C GLY A 252 -2.77 1.12 10.32
N ALA A 253 -3.32 0.13 9.60
CA ALA A 253 -4.73 -0.29 9.72
C ALA A 253 -4.96 -1.40 10.79
N ASP A 254 -4.13 -1.44 11.84
CA ASP A 254 -4.18 -2.49 12.87
C ASP A 254 -5.53 -2.54 13.60
N ALA A 255 -6.09 -1.38 13.91
CA ALA A 255 -7.40 -1.29 14.56
C ALA A 255 -8.50 -1.92 13.68
N GLN A 256 -8.45 -1.68 12.37
CA GLN A 256 -9.44 -2.19 11.43
C GLN A 256 -9.27 -3.70 11.19
N ARG A 257 -8.01 -4.18 11.08
CA ARG A 257 -7.73 -5.63 11.02
C ARG A 257 -8.26 -6.36 12.24
N ASN A 258 -7.98 -5.83 13.44
CA ASN A 258 -8.41 -6.42 14.70
C ASN A 258 -9.94 -6.35 14.88
N ALA A 259 -10.59 -5.27 14.44
CA ALA A 259 -12.05 -5.17 14.44
C ALA A 259 -12.70 -6.25 13.55
N LEU A 260 -12.14 -6.53 12.37
CA LEU A 260 -12.63 -7.63 11.51
C LEU A 260 -12.40 -9.00 12.15
N LEU A 261 -11.24 -9.24 12.76
CA LEU A 261 -10.99 -10.49 13.48
C LEU A 261 -11.93 -10.69 14.66
N ALA A 262 -12.21 -9.64 15.41
CA ALA A 262 -13.15 -9.66 16.53
C ALA A 262 -14.60 -9.90 16.08
N ALA A 263 -14.95 -9.53 14.85
CA ALA A 263 -16.28 -9.73 14.29
C ALA A 263 -16.57 -11.18 13.88
N PHE A 264 -15.55 -12.06 13.80
CA PHE A 264 -15.79 -13.49 13.57
C PHE A 264 -16.50 -14.13 14.75
N ASP A 265 -17.58 -14.86 14.46
CA ASP A 265 -18.23 -15.73 15.45
C ASP A 265 -17.34 -16.95 15.71
N ARG A 266 -16.53 -16.86 16.78
CA ARG A 266 -15.61 -17.93 17.18
C ARG A 266 -16.33 -19.22 17.51
N ALA A 267 -17.54 -19.15 18.08
CA ALA A 267 -18.32 -20.34 18.40
C ALA A 267 -18.79 -21.04 17.12
N ARG A 268 -19.22 -20.29 16.12
CA ARG A 268 -19.55 -20.83 14.79
C ARG A 268 -18.33 -21.46 14.12
N LEU A 269 -17.17 -20.82 14.17
CA LEU A 269 -15.93 -21.38 13.60
C LEU A 269 -15.49 -22.66 14.34
N GLN A 270 -15.59 -22.67 15.67
CA GLN A 270 -15.27 -23.83 16.50
C GLN A 270 -16.24 -25.00 16.22
N ALA A 271 -17.53 -24.71 16.00
CA ALA A 271 -18.52 -25.72 15.63
C ALA A 271 -18.19 -26.42 14.31
N LEU A 272 -17.54 -25.76 13.34
CA LEU A 272 -17.08 -26.41 12.11
C LEU A 272 -16.06 -27.53 12.38
N ILE A 273 -15.28 -27.41 13.46
CA ILE A 273 -14.24 -28.37 13.85
C ILE A 273 -14.85 -29.51 14.69
N ASP A 274 -15.72 -29.14 15.63
CA ASP A 274 -16.25 -30.07 16.63
C ASP A 274 -17.42 -30.89 16.11
N GLN A 275 -18.16 -30.39 15.12
CA GLN A 275 -19.38 -30.99 14.59
C GLN A 275 -19.24 -31.34 13.10
N PRO A 276 -20.02 -32.31 12.59
CA PRO A 276 -20.11 -32.53 11.16
C PRO A 276 -20.63 -31.28 10.45
N LEU A 277 -20.18 -31.03 9.22
CA LEU A 277 -20.65 -29.90 8.42
C LEU A 277 -22.17 -29.98 8.26
N PRO A 278 -22.89 -28.85 8.43
CA PRO A 278 -24.34 -28.84 8.32
C PRO A 278 -24.77 -29.16 6.89
N GLN A 279 -25.92 -29.81 6.74
CA GLN A 279 -26.49 -30.13 5.42
C GLN A 279 -26.91 -28.86 4.68
N GLU A 280 -27.43 -27.88 5.41
CA GLU A 280 -27.77 -26.56 4.90
C GLU A 280 -26.84 -25.51 5.52
N PRO A 281 -26.30 -24.58 4.73
CA PRO A 281 -25.43 -23.55 5.27
C PRO A 281 -26.22 -22.59 6.16
N PRO A 282 -25.67 -22.18 7.31
CA PRO A 282 -26.30 -21.16 8.12
C PRO A 282 -26.42 -19.84 7.33
N PRO A 283 -27.34 -18.93 7.71
CA PRO A 283 -27.46 -17.65 7.04
C PRO A 283 -26.15 -16.87 7.15
N ALA A 284 -25.76 -16.26 6.02
CA ALA A 284 -24.65 -15.33 5.94
C ALA A 284 -24.95 -14.07 6.76
N ALA A 285 -24.02 -13.69 7.63
CA ALA A 285 -24.11 -12.44 8.39
C ALA A 285 -23.71 -11.22 7.54
N TRP A 286 -22.97 -11.45 6.44
CA TRP A 286 -22.48 -10.40 5.57
C TRP A 286 -23.50 -9.98 4.50
N ARG A 287 -23.39 -8.72 4.08
CA ARG A 287 -24.14 -8.14 2.96
C ARG A 287 -23.22 -7.20 2.20
N VAL A 288 -23.36 -7.17 0.88
CA VAL A 288 -22.67 -6.17 0.04
C VAL A 288 -23.33 -4.82 0.28
N GLY A 289 -22.52 -3.81 0.54
CA GLY A 289 -22.98 -2.44 0.83
C GLY A 289 -22.18 -1.42 0.03
N PRO A 290 -22.66 -0.16 -0.04
CA PRO A 290 -21.89 0.90 -0.65
C PRO A 290 -20.56 1.08 0.09
N ALA A 291 -19.47 1.23 -0.66
CA ALA A 291 -18.16 1.49 -0.09
C ALA A 291 -18.18 2.80 0.72
N PRO A 292 -17.63 2.83 1.95
CA PRO A 292 -17.48 4.08 2.67
C PRO A 292 -16.50 4.95 1.91
N VAL A 293 -16.90 6.20 1.65
CA VAL A 293 -16.05 7.18 0.97
C VAL A 293 -15.21 7.86 2.03
N ALA A 294 -13.89 7.85 1.85
CA ALA A 294 -13.01 8.68 2.65
C ALA A 294 -13.43 10.12 2.44
N ALA A 295 -13.70 10.83 3.53
CA ALA A 295 -14.00 12.23 3.41
C ALA A 295 -12.84 12.97 2.75
N GLY A 296 -13.12 13.57 1.59
CA GLY A 296 -12.18 14.50 0.98
C GLY A 296 -12.00 15.73 1.87
N PRO A 297 -10.92 16.51 1.68
CA PRO A 297 -10.83 17.81 2.32
C PRO A 297 -12.08 18.58 1.94
N ALA A 298 -12.84 19.01 2.94
CA ALA A 298 -13.95 19.91 2.73
C ALA A 298 -13.38 21.18 2.09
N ALA A 299 -13.48 21.29 0.76
CA ALA A 299 -13.45 22.58 0.10
C ALA A 299 -14.66 23.32 0.68
N GLY A 300 -14.39 24.23 1.62
CA GLY A 300 -15.39 25.09 2.22
C GLY A 300 -16.07 25.91 1.13
N SER A 301 -17.11 25.34 0.53
CA SER A 301 -18.15 26.13 -0.13
C SER A 301 -19.03 26.60 1.01
N ALA A 302 -18.65 27.75 1.57
CA ALA A 302 -19.53 28.48 2.46
C ALA A 302 -20.89 28.63 1.73
N PRO A 303 -22.03 28.32 2.37
CA PRO A 303 -23.31 28.61 1.78
C PRO A 303 -23.38 30.12 1.55
N THR A 304 -23.52 30.51 0.28
CA THR A 304 -23.84 31.89 -0.07
C THR A 304 -25.13 32.24 0.64
N PRO A 305 -25.19 33.28 1.49
CA PRO A 305 -26.44 33.66 2.13
C PRO A 305 -27.44 34.03 1.03
N THR A 306 -28.53 33.28 0.96
CA THR A 306 -29.72 33.63 0.18
C THR A 306 -30.21 34.99 0.68
N PRO A 307 -30.30 36.03 -0.17
CA PRO A 307 -30.93 37.27 0.24
C PRO A 307 -32.42 37.01 0.49
N ALA A 308 -32.88 37.43 1.66
CA ALA A 308 -34.28 37.38 2.05
C ALA A 308 -35.15 38.12 1.03
N ALA A 309 -36.22 37.47 0.58
CA ALA A 309 -37.21 38.04 -0.31
C ALA A 309 -37.93 39.22 0.39
N ALA A 310 -37.89 40.39 -0.26
CA ALA A 310 -38.73 41.53 0.11
C ALA A 310 -40.20 41.26 -0.27
N PRO A 311 -41.18 41.73 0.52
CA PRO A 311 -42.59 41.58 0.20
C PRO A 311 -42.99 42.46 -1.00
N PRO A 312 -43.94 42.01 -1.85
CA PRO A 312 -44.31 42.74 -3.07
C PRO A 312 -45.25 43.93 -2.76
N PRO A 313 -45.10 45.06 -3.46
CA PRO A 313 -46.15 46.07 -3.52
C PRO A 313 -47.25 45.67 -4.51
N ALA A 314 -48.49 45.99 -4.13
CA ALA A 314 -49.69 45.81 -4.95
C ALA A 314 -49.80 46.88 -6.06
N GLY A 315 -50.18 46.47 -7.27
CA GLY A 315 -50.58 47.38 -8.36
C GLY A 315 -50.30 46.83 -9.76
N ALA A 316 -51.36 46.60 -10.53
CA ALA A 316 -51.43 46.05 -11.91
C ALA A 316 -50.79 46.94 -13.01
N PRO A 317 -50.89 46.67 -14.34
CA PRO A 317 -51.29 45.46 -15.09
C PRO A 317 -50.33 45.02 -16.24
N ALA A 318 -50.60 43.80 -16.74
CA ALA A 318 -50.44 43.19 -18.08
C ALA A 318 -49.51 43.75 -19.19
N ASN A 319 -48.96 42.77 -19.94
CA ASN A 319 -48.27 42.79 -21.24
C ASN A 319 -46.75 43.03 -21.26
N ALA A 320 -45.99 41.92 -21.27
CA ALA A 320 -44.77 41.79 -22.07
C ALA A 320 -44.39 40.31 -22.25
N THR A 321 -44.35 39.88 -23.51
CA THR A 321 -43.77 38.60 -23.96
C THR A 321 -42.28 38.57 -23.62
N PRO A 322 -41.71 37.50 -23.04
CA PRO A 322 -40.28 37.44 -22.78
C PRO A 322 -39.50 37.11 -24.07
N ALA A 323 -38.45 37.90 -24.32
CA ALA A 323 -37.44 37.64 -25.35
C ALA A 323 -36.56 36.44 -24.96
N PRO A 324 -35.97 35.70 -25.93
CA PRO A 324 -35.15 34.53 -25.64
C PRO A 324 -33.80 34.94 -25.02
N THR A 325 -33.48 34.35 -23.88
CA THR A 325 -32.17 34.39 -23.23
C THR A 325 -31.13 33.71 -24.13
N PRO A 326 -29.92 34.27 -24.32
CA PRO A 326 -28.86 33.60 -25.06
C PRO A 326 -28.38 32.35 -24.29
N ALA A 327 -28.35 31.21 -24.98
CA ALA A 327 -27.84 29.95 -24.43
C ALA A 327 -26.35 30.10 -24.05
N ALA A 328 -26.01 29.72 -22.82
CA ALA A 328 -24.63 29.57 -22.39
C ALA A 328 -23.93 28.48 -23.23
N PRO A 329 -22.64 28.67 -23.59
CA PRO A 329 -21.92 27.71 -24.42
C PRO A 329 -21.78 26.37 -23.72
N ASP A 330 -22.04 25.31 -24.49
CA ASP A 330 -22.09 23.92 -24.06
C ASP A 330 -20.74 23.50 -23.45
N ALA A 331 -20.79 22.88 -22.27
CA ALA A 331 -19.59 22.49 -21.50
C ALA A 331 -18.66 21.55 -22.30
N ALA A 332 -19.22 20.86 -23.29
CA ALA A 332 -18.47 20.03 -24.24
C ALA A 332 -17.49 20.84 -25.12
N GLN A 333 -17.85 22.07 -25.52
CA GLN A 333 -16.98 22.93 -26.33
C GLN A 333 -15.80 23.48 -25.51
N MET A 334 -16.04 23.83 -24.24
CA MET A 334 -14.96 24.26 -23.34
C MET A 334 -13.99 23.12 -22.98
N ALA A 335 -14.47 21.88 -22.90
CA ALA A 335 -13.62 20.72 -22.70
C ALA A 335 -12.74 20.42 -23.93
N ALA A 336 -13.28 20.59 -25.15
CA ALA A 336 -12.54 20.39 -26.39
C ALA A 336 -11.45 21.45 -26.61
N GLU A 337 -11.72 22.71 -26.27
CA GLU A 337 -10.74 23.81 -26.29
C GLU A 337 -9.58 23.55 -25.31
N LYS A 338 -9.88 23.15 -24.07
CA LYS A 338 -8.86 22.80 -23.07
C LYS A 338 -8.02 21.59 -23.47
N ALA A 339 -8.62 20.61 -24.14
CA ALA A 339 -7.88 19.45 -24.65
C ALA A 339 -6.93 19.83 -25.80
N LYS A 340 -7.34 20.74 -26.69
CA LYS A 340 -6.46 21.30 -27.74
C LYS A 340 -5.29 22.09 -27.16
N GLU A 341 -5.55 22.89 -26.14
CA GLU A 341 -4.52 23.71 -25.49
C GLU A 341 -3.48 22.84 -24.75
N ALA A 342 -3.94 21.78 -24.08
CA ALA A 342 -3.06 20.79 -23.46
C ALA A 342 -2.21 20.02 -24.48
N ALA A 343 -2.78 19.64 -25.62
CA ALA A 343 -2.07 18.96 -26.70
C ALA A 343 -0.98 19.83 -27.33
N ASN A 344 -1.25 21.13 -27.55
CA ASN A 344 -0.25 22.07 -28.06
C ASN A 344 0.87 22.33 -27.05
N LYS A 345 0.54 22.37 -25.75
CA LYS A 345 1.54 22.52 -24.68
C LYS A 345 2.46 21.32 -24.58
N LEU A 346 1.94 20.10 -24.73
CA LEU A 346 2.74 18.88 -24.81
C LEU A 346 3.62 18.86 -26.07
N ARG A 347 3.12 19.32 -27.21
CA ARG A 347 3.90 19.41 -28.45
C ARG A 347 5.08 20.40 -28.34
N SER A 348 4.94 21.46 -27.56
CA SER A 348 6.04 22.40 -27.26
C SER A 348 7.10 21.84 -26.29
N LEU A 349 6.76 20.83 -25.49
CA LEU A 349 7.67 20.21 -24.52
C LEU A 349 8.53 19.09 -25.12
N PHE A 350 8.09 18.50 -26.23
CA PHE A 350 8.80 17.41 -26.93
C PHE A 350 9.36 17.80 -28.31
N GLY A 351 9.36 19.09 -28.63
CA GLY A 351 9.86 19.62 -29.91
C GLY A 351 11.12 20.46 -29.77
N ARG A 352 12.27 19.80 -29.55
CA ARG A 352 13.60 20.20 -30.02
C ARG A 352 14.49 18.98 -30.14
#